data_AF-A0A8T3MZX9-F1
#
_entry.id   AF-A0A8T3MZX9-F1
#
_cell.length_a   1.000
_cell.length_b   1.000
_cell.length_c   1.000
_cell.angle_alpha   90.00
_cell.angle_beta   90.00
_cell.angle_gamma   90.00
#
_symmetry.space_group_name_H-M   'P 1'
#
loop_
_entity.id
_entity.type
_entity.pdbx_description
1 polymer ?
#
loop_
_entity_poly.entity_id
_entity_poly.type
_entity_poly.pdbx_seq_one_letter_code
_entity_poly.pdbx_strand_id
1 'polypeptide(L)'
;PPANKPTPLERTTCQPFLVRELALLGDVRVLVALGAIAWESAFRTIAALTGQDARPRPKFGHGAVARAGGYLVVGSYHPSQQNTFTGRLTQSMLRAVLSQAHDTAGEVGPGPSGPHAGRLVPSDH
;
A
#
# COMPACT_ATOMS: atom_id res chain seq x y z
N PRO A 1 2.37 17.82 0.79
CA PRO A 1 3.76 18.30 1.04
C PRO A 1 4.20 19.22 -0.11
N PRO A 2 5.10 20.19 0.13
CA PRO A 2 5.69 21.00 -0.93
C PRO A 2 6.25 20.13 -2.06
N ALA A 3 6.00 20.54 -3.31
CA ALA A 3 6.41 19.81 -4.52
C ALA A 3 5.96 18.32 -4.59
N ASN A 4 4.90 17.94 -3.85
CA ASN A 4 4.38 16.56 -3.80
C ASN A 4 5.42 15.50 -3.39
N LYS A 5 6.46 15.89 -2.64
CA LYS A 5 7.54 15.00 -2.21
C LYS A 5 7.70 15.05 -0.68
N PRO A 6 7.10 14.10 0.07
CA PRO A 6 7.26 14.07 1.51
C PRO A 6 8.71 13.71 1.89
N THR A 7 9.19 14.33 2.95
CA THR A 7 10.47 14.02 3.58
C THR A 7 10.41 12.67 4.31
N PRO A 8 11.56 12.00 4.56
CA PRO A 8 11.59 10.78 5.36
C PRO A 8 10.96 10.95 6.74
N LEU A 9 11.11 12.13 7.37
CA LEU A 9 10.50 12.45 8.66
C LEU A 9 8.98 12.51 8.53
N GLU A 10 8.44 13.28 7.58
CA GLU A 10 6.99 13.36 7.35
C GLU A 10 6.38 11.98 7.08
N ARG A 11 7.04 11.13 6.27
CA ARG A 11 6.57 9.75 6.03
C ARG A 11 6.52 8.92 7.31
N THR A 12 7.52 9.07 8.17
CA THR A 12 7.60 8.34 9.45
C THR A 12 6.54 8.85 10.41
N THR A 13 6.37 10.17 10.50
CA THR A 13 5.34 10.83 11.32
C THR A 13 3.92 10.45 10.89
N CYS A 14 3.67 10.31 9.58
CA CYS A 14 2.34 9.95 9.07
C CYS A 14 2.05 8.44 9.09
N GLN A 15 3.07 7.58 9.17
CA GLN A 15 2.90 6.12 9.08
C GLN A 15 1.87 5.54 10.09
N PRO A 16 1.81 5.97 11.37
CA PRO A 16 0.86 5.41 12.32
C PRO A 16 -0.61 5.56 11.89
N PHE A 17 -0.95 6.62 11.15
CA PHE A 17 -2.30 6.80 10.60
C PHE A 17 -2.64 5.71 9.58
N LEU A 18 -1.71 5.42 8.66
CA LEU A 18 -1.89 4.37 7.64
C LEU A 18 -1.93 2.96 8.26
N VAL A 19 -1.18 2.71 9.34
CA VAL A 19 -1.26 1.45 10.09
C VAL A 19 -2.64 1.29 10.72
N ARG A 20 -3.15 2.35 11.37
CA ARG A 20 -4.49 2.33 11.97
C ARG A 20 -5.58 2.16 10.92
N GLU A 21 -5.49 2.85 9.78
CA GLU A 21 -6.43 2.72 8.68
C GLU A 21 -6.46 1.29 8.14
N LEU A 22 -5.31 0.71 7.84
CA LEU A 22 -5.24 -0.68 7.36
C LEU A 22 -5.77 -1.68 8.39
N ALA A 23 -5.52 -1.46 9.69
CA ALA A 23 -6.05 -2.32 10.75
C ALA A 23 -7.59 -2.29 10.87
N LEU A 24 -8.23 -1.19 10.47
CA LEU A 24 -9.69 -1.04 10.47
C LEU A 24 -10.34 -1.67 9.23
N LEU A 25 -9.59 -1.86 8.14
CA LEU A 25 -10.07 -2.45 6.90
C LEU A 25 -9.88 -3.98 6.91
N GLY A 26 -10.75 -4.69 7.63
CA GLY A 26 -10.62 -6.13 7.92
C GLY A 26 -10.63 -7.07 6.71
N ASP A 27 -11.18 -6.64 5.56
CA ASP A 27 -11.31 -7.47 4.36
C ASP A 27 -10.27 -7.15 3.28
N VAL A 28 -9.28 -6.30 3.57
CA VAL A 28 -8.23 -5.94 2.62
C VAL A 28 -7.31 -7.13 2.37
N ARG A 29 -7.07 -7.42 1.09
CA ARG A 29 -6.24 -8.53 0.62
C ARG A 29 -5.12 -8.06 -0.29
N VAL A 30 -5.40 -7.01 -1.07
CA VAL A 30 -4.49 -6.44 -2.05
C VAL A 30 -4.33 -4.94 -1.82
N LEU A 31 -3.09 -4.47 -1.78
CA LEU A 31 -2.72 -3.05 -1.72
C LEU A 31 -2.13 -2.63 -3.06
N VAL A 32 -2.71 -1.61 -3.70
CA VAL A 32 -2.15 -1.02 -4.92
C VAL A 32 -1.30 0.20 -4.55
N ALA A 33 0.01 0.08 -4.70
CA ALA A 33 0.97 1.12 -4.38
C ALA A 33 1.27 2.02 -5.59
N LEU A 34 0.83 3.28 -5.52
CA LEU A 34 1.03 4.28 -6.56
C LEU A 34 2.37 5.00 -6.41
N GLY A 35 3.40 4.49 -7.09
CA GLY A 35 4.77 5.02 -7.06
C GLY A 35 5.66 4.39 -5.98
N ALA A 36 6.96 4.64 -6.10
CA ALA A 36 7.98 4.03 -5.23
C ALA A 36 7.81 4.40 -3.74
N ILE A 37 7.35 5.62 -3.44
CA ILE A 37 7.09 6.05 -2.06
C ILE A 37 5.95 5.25 -1.45
N ALA A 38 4.83 5.09 -2.17
CA ALA A 38 3.70 4.29 -1.71
C ALA A 38 4.09 2.80 -1.56
N TRP A 39 4.93 2.28 -2.46
CA TRP A 39 5.45 0.91 -2.39
C TRP A 39 6.25 0.68 -1.11
N GLU A 40 7.21 1.56 -0.82
CA GLU A 40 7.99 1.48 0.42
C GLU A 40 7.11 1.60 1.67
N SER A 41 6.18 2.57 1.67
CA SER A 41 5.24 2.79 2.76
C SER A 41 4.35 1.57 3.01
N ALA A 42 3.82 0.92 1.97
CA ALA A 42 2.96 -0.25 2.11
C ALA A 42 3.65 -1.37 2.90
N PHE A 43 4.87 -1.75 2.53
CA PHE A 43 5.62 -2.78 3.26
C PHE A 43 6.02 -2.34 4.68
N ARG A 44 6.35 -1.05 4.90
CA ARG A 44 6.61 -0.54 6.26
C ARG A 44 5.36 -0.61 7.13
N THR A 45 4.19 -0.28 6.58
CA THR A 45 2.89 -0.39 7.25
C THR A 45 2.57 -1.83 7.57
N ILE A 46 2.70 -2.75 6.59
CA ILE A 46 2.47 -4.19 6.80
C ILE A 46 3.40 -4.73 7.89
N ALA A 47 4.68 -4.39 7.85
CA ALA A 47 5.65 -4.83 8.86
C ALA A 47 5.29 -4.31 10.26
N ALA A 48 4.85 -3.05 10.38
CA ALA A 48 4.41 -2.47 11.65
C ALA A 48 3.11 -3.10 12.16
N LEU A 49 2.19 -3.47 11.27
CA LEU A 49 0.90 -4.07 11.63
C LEU A 49 1.01 -5.55 11.99
N THR A 50 1.82 -6.30 11.26
CA THR A 50 1.84 -7.79 11.32
C THR A 50 3.11 -8.35 11.95
N GLY A 51 4.15 -7.52 12.14
CA GLY A 51 5.50 -7.98 12.51
C GLY A 51 6.25 -8.69 11.38
N GLN A 52 5.64 -8.88 10.20
CA GLN A 52 6.25 -9.59 9.08
C GLN A 52 6.76 -8.62 8.02
N ASP A 53 8.07 -8.41 8.00
CA ASP A 53 8.74 -7.60 6.99
C ASP A 53 9.12 -8.44 5.75
N ALA A 54 9.02 -7.85 4.56
CA ALA A 54 9.55 -8.45 3.34
C ALA A 54 11.03 -8.10 3.21
N ARG A 55 11.91 -9.04 3.57
CA ARG A 55 13.38 -8.91 3.44
C ARG A 55 13.96 -10.04 2.57
N PRO A 56 14.77 -9.72 1.54
CA PRO A 56 15.09 -8.38 1.05
C PRO A 56 13.84 -7.66 0.49
N ARG A 57 13.82 -6.32 0.57
CA ARG A 57 12.67 -5.53 0.12
C ARG A 57 12.52 -5.65 -1.40
N PRO A 58 11.36 -6.07 -1.92
CA PRO A 58 11.14 -6.17 -3.37
C PRO A 58 11.34 -4.82 -4.07
N LYS A 59 11.96 -4.84 -5.25
CA LYS A 59 12.18 -3.64 -6.06
C LYS A 59 10.84 -3.14 -6.62
N PHE A 60 10.64 -1.82 -6.60
CA PHE A 60 9.46 -1.20 -7.20
C PHE A 60 9.48 -1.27 -8.73
N GLY A 61 8.32 -1.52 -9.33
CA GLY A 61 8.06 -1.43 -10.76
C GLY A 61 6.56 -1.36 -11.04
N HIS A 62 6.18 -0.86 -12.22
CA HIS A 62 4.78 -0.94 -12.66
C HIS A 62 4.42 -2.38 -13.01
N GLY A 63 3.31 -2.88 -12.49
CA GLY A 63 2.91 -4.29 -12.56
C GLY A 63 3.69 -5.21 -11.61
N ALA A 64 4.61 -4.69 -10.78
CA ALA A 64 5.34 -5.51 -9.83
C ALA A 64 4.39 -6.07 -8.76
N VAL A 65 4.57 -7.33 -8.37
CA VAL A 65 3.76 -7.99 -7.35
C VAL A 65 4.66 -8.59 -6.30
N ALA A 66 4.27 -8.45 -5.04
CA ALA A 66 4.94 -9.09 -3.92
C ALA A 66 3.97 -9.40 -2.77
N ARG A 67 4.35 -10.34 -1.90
CA ARG A 67 3.57 -10.71 -0.71
C ARG A 67 4.31 -10.30 0.56
N ALA A 68 3.56 -9.84 1.56
CA ALA A 68 4.08 -9.55 2.89
C ALA A 68 2.93 -9.56 3.91
N GLY A 69 3.14 -10.14 5.10
CA GLY A 69 2.16 -10.07 6.18
C GLY A 69 0.76 -10.51 5.78
N GLY A 70 0.63 -11.54 4.93
CA GLY A 70 -0.66 -12.01 4.40
C GLY A 70 -1.33 -11.10 3.35
N TYR A 71 -0.76 -9.93 3.03
CA TYR A 71 -1.23 -9.06 1.96
C TYR A 71 -0.48 -9.30 0.65
N LEU A 72 -1.15 -9.04 -0.47
CA LEU A 72 -0.52 -8.81 -1.76
C LEU A 72 -0.29 -7.32 -1.97
N VAL A 73 0.86 -6.93 -2.51
CA VAL A 73 1.17 -5.54 -2.88
C VAL A 73 1.45 -5.50 -4.37
N VAL A 74 0.70 -4.67 -5.10
CA VAL A 74 0.84 -4.45 -6.54
C VAL A 74 1.34 -3.04 -6.79
N GLY A 75 2.42 -2.90 -7.56
CA GLY A 75 3.04 -1.62 -7.88
C GLY A 75 2.47 -1.02 -9.15
N SER A 76 2.19 0.28 -9.14
CA SER A 76 1.93 1.05 -10.35
C SER A 76 2.77 2.32 -10.34
N TYR A 77 3.14 2.85 -11.51
CA TYR A 77 3.55 4.24 -11.59
C TYR A 77 2.44 5.15 -11.05
N HIS A 78 2.84 6.24 -10.40
CA HIS A 78 1.91 7.22 -9.84
C HIS A 78 1.19 7.96 -10.98
N PRO A 79 -0.13 8.17 -10.91
CA PRO A 79 -0.89 8.90 -11.92
C PRO A 79 -0.68 10.43 -11.81
N SER A 80 0.58 10.88 -11.79
CA SER A 80 0.91 12.31 -11.86
C SER A 80 0.72 12.85 -13.27
N GLN A 81 0.55 14.18 -13.40
CA GLN A 81 0.52 14.85 -14.71
C GLN A 81 1.77 14.52 -15.54
N GLN A 82 2.96 14.53 -14.93
CA GLN A 82 4.19 14.17 -15.62
C GLN A 82 4.12 12.76 -16.23
N ASN A 83 3.69 11.75 -15.48
CA ASN A 83 3.64 10.38 -15.99
C ASN A 83 2.55 10.18 -17.04
N THR A 84 1.40 10.84 -16.88
CA THR A 84 0.26 10.70 -17.79
C THR A 84 0.46 11.47 -19.09
N PHE A 85 1.00 12.69 -19.05
CA PHE A 85 1.23 13.53 -20.24
C PHE A 85 2.40 13.05 -21.09
N THR A 86 3.43 12.46 -20.46
CA THR A 86 4.58 11.89 -21.20
C THR A 86 4.31 10.46 -21.71
N GLY A 87 3.16 9.87 -21.39
CA GLY A 87 2.83 8.49 -21.76
C GLY A 87 3.56 7.42 -20.94
N ARG A 88 4.37 7.80 -19.94
CA ARG A 88 5.02 6.85 -19.02
C ARG A 88 4.01 6.00 -18.24
N LEU A 89 2.82 6.53 -17.99
CA LEU A 89 1.66 5.78 -17.52
C LEU A 89 0.47 6.11 -18.41
N THR A 90 -0.08 5.09 -19.07
CA THR A 90 -1.34 5.24 -19.84
C THR A 90 -2.53 4.79 -19.01
N GLN A 91 -3.73 5.19 -19.43
CA GLN A 91 -4.97 4.78 -18.78
C GLN A 91 -5.19 3.25 -18.87
N SER A 92 -4.80 2.62 -19.97
CA SER A 92 -4.89 1.16 -20.15
C SER A 92 -3.95 0.40 -19.21
N MET A 93 -2.73 0.90 -19.03
CA MET A 93 -1.78 0.37 -18.06
C MET A 93 -2.31 0.44 -16.63
N LEU A 94 -2.87 1.60 -16.23
CA LEU A 94 -3.47 1.73 -14.90
C LEU A 94 -4.68 0.78 -14.71
N ARG A 95 -5.55 0.68 -15.71
CA ARG A 95 -6.68 -0.27 -15.70
C ARG A 95 -6.20 -1.72 -15.57
N ALA A 96 -5.13 -2.10 -16.26
CA ALA A 96 -4.57 -3.45 -16.18
C ALA A 96 -4.13 -3.79 -14.75
N VAL A 97 -3.44 -2.87 -14.07
CA VAL A 97 -3.05 -3.05 -12.66
C VAL A 97 -4.28 -3.19 -11.75
N LEU A 98 -5.30 -2.37 -11.96
CA LEU A 98 -6.53 -2.44 -11.15
C LEU A 98 -7.30 -3.74 -11.39
N SER A 99 -7.40 -4.21 -12.63
CA SER A 99 -8.00 -5.50 -12.96
C SER A 99 -7.23 -6.64 -12.29
N GLN A 100 -5.90 -6.65 -12.42
CA GLN A 100 -5.06 -7.65 -11.78
C GLN A 100 -5.25 -7.67 -10.26
N ALA A 101 -5.34 -6.50 -9.62
CA ALA A 101 -5.57 -6.40 -8.18
C ALA A 101 -6.96 -6.93 -7.78
N HIS A 102 -7.99 -6.64 -8.58
CA HIS A 102 -9.34 -7.15 -8.39
C HIS A 102 -9.37 -8.69 -8.51
N ASP A 103 -8.81 -9.23 -9.58
CA ASP A 103 -8.84 -10.67 -9.87
C ASP A 103 -8.10 -11.44 -8.78
N THR A 104 -6.93 -10.94 -8.36
CA THR A 104 -6.16 -11.59 -7.29
C THR A 104 -6.84 -11.48 -5.92
N ALA A 105 -7.66 -10.45 -5.68
CA ALA A 105 -8.40 -10.35 -4.41
C ALA A 105 -9.46 -11.47 -4.27
N GLY A 106 -9.97 -12.02 -5.39
CA GLY A 106 -10.87 -13.18 -5.38
C GLY A 106 -10.18 -14.49 -5.01
N GLU A 107 -8.88 -14.61 -5.27
CA GLU A 107 -8.10 -15.84 -5.09
C GLU A 107 -7.37 -15.91 -3.74
N VAL A 108 -7.18 -14.78 -3.08
CA VAL A 108 -6.48 -14.68 -1.79
C VAL A 108 -7.49 -14.54 -0.66
N GLY A 109 -7.25 -15.25 0.46
CA GLY A 109 -8.04 -15.09 1.69
C GLY A 109 -7.92 -13.66 2.27
N PRO A 110 -8.76 -13.30 3.26
CA PRO A 110 -8.63 -12.00 3.93
C PRO A 110 -7.22 -11.81 4.49
N GLY A 111 -6.69 -10.58 4.41
CA GLY A 111 -5.45 -10.23 5.09
C GLY A 111 -5.58 -10.44 6.60
N PRO A 112 -4.48 -10.49 7.36
CA PRO A 112 -4.56 -10.67 8.80
C PRO A 112 -5.33 -9.51 9.41
N SER A 113 -6.45 -9.85 10.05
CA SER A 113 -7.21 -8.93 10.87
C SER A 113 -6.31 -8.39 11.97
N GLY A 114 -6.15 -7.06 12.05
CA GLY A 114 -5.42 -6.43 13.14
C GLY A 114 -6.04 -6.79 14.50
N PRO A 115 -5.28 -6.76 15.60
CA PRO A 115 -5.74 -7.13 16.94
C PRO A 115 -6.82 -6.20 17.54
N HIS A 116 -7.39 -5.28 16.75
CA HIS A 116 -8.28 -4.20 17.21
C HIS A 116 -9.64 -4.11 16.51
N ALA A 117 -10.07 -5.14 15.76
CA ALA A 117 -11.41 -5.19 15.20
C ALA A 117 -12.56 -5.15 16.24
N GLY A 118 -12.27 -5.11 17.56
CA GLY A 118 -13.27 -5.11 18.63
C GLY A 118 -13.06 -4.11 19.79
N ARG A 119 -12.08 -3.19 19.76
CA ARG A 119 -11.98 -2.15 20.80
C ARG A 119 -11.64 -0.80 20.20
N LEU A 120 -12.67 0.02 20.01
CA LEU A 120 -12.56 1.47 20.07
C LEU A 120 -11.91 1.82 21.42
N VAL A 121 -10.61 2.15 21.40
CA VAL A 121 -9.96 2.74 22.56
C VAL A 121 -10.53 4.16 22.74
N PRO A 122 -11.07 4.52 23.91
CA PRO A 122 -11.48 5.89 24.16
C PRO A 122 -10.26 6.79 24.13
N SER A 123 -10.39 7.89 23.40
CA SER A 123 -9.43 8.99 23.37
C SER A 123 -9.41 9.69 24.74
N ASP A 124 -8.34 9.48 25.51
CA ASP A 124 -8.04 10.30 26.69
C ASP A 124 -6.91 11.30 26.35
N HIS A 125 -7.29 12.56 26.55
CA HIS A 125 -6.59 13.82 26.82
C HIS A 125 -5.18 14.08 26.28
#